data_AF-A0A3M1QK55-F1
#
_entry.id   AF-A0A3M1QK55-F1
#
_cell.length_a   1.000
_cell.length_b   1.000
_cell.length_c   1.000
_cell.angle_alpha   90.00
_cell.angle_beta   90.00
_cell.angle_gamma   90.00
#
_symmetry.space_group_name_H-M   'P 1'
#
loop_
_entity.id
_entity.type
_entity.pdbx_description
1 polymer ?
#
loop_
_entity_poly.entity_id
_entity_poly.type
_entity_poly.pdbx_seq_one_letter_code
_entity_poly.pdbx_strand_id
1 'polypeptide(L)'
;MIDVFLHEQVASGVISPRFVSPHRTIRIHGHCHQKALFGMQAMTALFTAVDGLDVEVIEAGCCGMAGSFGYEQEHYELSLKIAEDRLLPALRERPPDAAIVASGFSCRHQIADALGVRALHFVESVRHAGR
;
A
#
# COMPACT_ATOMS: atom_id res chain seq x y z
N MET A 1 -6.04 -3.99 -11.75
CA MET A 1 -5.82 -2.85 -10.84
C MET A 1 -4.92 -1.81 -11.52
N ILE A 2 -4.86 -0.57 -11.04
CA ILE A 2 -4.09 0.50 -11.70
C ILE A 2 -2.58 0.23 -11.78
N ASP A 3 -2.00 -0.38 -10.76
CA ASP A 3 -0.61 -0.85 -10.73
C ASP A 3 -0.34 -1.91 -11.80
N VAL A 4 -1.24 -2.89 -11.95
CA VAL A 4 -1.15 -3.91 -13.01
C VAL A 4 -1.20 -3.26 -14.39
N PHE A 5 -2.19 -2.39 -14.62
CA PHE A 5 -2.32 -1.67 -15.89
C PHE A 5 -1.06 -0.85 -16.20
N LEU A 6 -0.57 -0.05 -15.25
CA LEU A 6 0.62 0.78 -15.46
C LEU A 6 1.86 -0.07 -15.72
N HIS A 7 2.02 -1.20 -15.01
CA HIS A 7 3.11 -2.13 -15.25
C HIS A 7 3.06 -2.71 -16.68
N GLU A 8 1.90 -3.11 -17.18
CA GLU A 8 1.71 -3.59 -18.55
C GLU A 8 1.98 -2.50 -19.61
N GLN A 9 1.56 -1.25 -19.35
CA GLN A 9 1.84 -0.14 -20.26
C GLN A 9 3.33 0.23 -20.30
N VAL A 10 4.03 0.10 -19.17
CA VAL A 10 5.50 0.25 -19.12
C VAL A 10 6.17 -0.90 -19.87
N ALA A 11 5.77 -2.14 -19.62
CA ALA A 11 6.36 -3.33 -20.25
C ALA A 11 6.15 -3.35 -21.77
N SER A 12 5.02 -2.83 -22.26
CA SER A 12 4.73 -2.70 -23.69
C SER A 12 5.36 -1.46 -24.35
N GLY A 13 6.03 -0.60 -23.58
CA GLY A 13 6.69 0.61 -24.08
C GLY A 13 5.75 1.77 -24.42
N VAL A 14 4.45 1.65 -24.11
CA VAL A 14 3.46 2.72 -24.32
C VAL A 14 3.71 3.89 -23.34
N ILE A 15 4.08 3.57 -22.10
CA ILE A 15 4.39 4.57 -21.07
C ILE A 15 5.87 4.44 -20.68
N SER A 16 6.61 5.54 -20.70
CA SER A 16 7.96 5.56 -20.12
C SER A 16 7.88 5.47 -18.58
N PRO A 17 8.68 4.64 -17.89
CA PRO A 17 8.65 4.46 -16.43
C PRO A 17 9.31 5.64 -15.67
N ARG A 18 9.06 6.87 -16.12
CA ARG A 18 9.61 8.08 -15.52
C ARG A 18 8.75 8.49 -14.33
N PHE A 19 8.85 7.73 -13.24
CA PHE A 19 8.20 8.04 -11.97
C PHE A 19 9.24 8.51 -10.96
N VAL A 20 8.87 9.50 -10.16
CA VAL A 20 9.64 9.97 -9.00
C VAL A 20 8.74 9.96 -7.78
N SER A 21 9.30 9.73 -6.59
CA SER A 21 8.57 9.87 -5.33
C SER A 21 9.13 11.07 -4.55
N PRO A 22 8.27 11.87 -3.88
CA PRO A 22 8.75 12.82 -2.89
C PRO A 22 9.21 12.13 -1.59
N HIS A 23 9.00 10.82 -1.45
CA HIS A 23 9.41 10.02 -0.31
C HIS A 23 10.67 9.24 -0.65
N ARG A 24 11.56 9.05 0.34
CA ARG A 24 12.76 8.20 0.21
C ARG A 24 12.52 6.76 0.63
N THR A 25 11.58 6.56 1.54
CA THR A 25 11.28 5.27 2.16
C THR A 25 9.78 5.04 2.11
N ILE A 26 9.37 3.88 1.61
CA ILE A 26 7.97 3.46 1.51
C ILE A 26 7.79 2.08 2.13
N ARG A 27 6.71 1.92 2.90
CA ARG A 27 6.21 0.64 3.40
C ARG A 27 4.83 0.37 2.80
N ILE A 28 4.70 -0.76 2.11
CA ILE A 28 3.50 -1.08 1.32
C ILE A 28 2.66 -2.12 2.06
N HIS A 29 1.40 -1.81 2.31
CA HIS A 29 0.41 -2.82 2.62
C HIS A 29 -0.37 -3.22 1.35
N GLY A 30 -0.10 -4.42 0.84
CA GLY A 30 -0.86 -5.01 -0.26
C GLY A 30 -2.28 -5.36 0.15
N HIS A 31 -3.28 -4.83 -0.57
CA HIS A 31 -4.69 -5.13 -0.30
C HIS A 31 -4.95 -6.64 -0.47
N CYS A 32 -5.72 -7.27 0.42
CA CYS A 32 -5.95 -8.72 0.37
C CYS A 32 -6.52 -9.20 -0.98
N HIS A 33 -7.47 -8.46 -1.56
CA HIS A 33 -8.02 -8.75 -2.89
C HIS A 33 -6.98 -8.59 -4.02
N GLN A 34 -6.06 -7.62 -3.91
CA GLN A 34 -4.97 -7.44 -4.88
C GLN A 34 -4.02 -8.63 -4.83
N LYS A 35 -3.58 -9.00 -3.62
CA LYS A 35 -2.67 -10.14 -3.41
C LYS A 35 -3.26 -11.44 -3.95
N ALA A 36 -4.56 -11.66 -3.74
CA ALA A 36 -5.24 -12.87 -4.19
C ALA A 36 -5.40 -12.96 -5.72
N LEU A 37 -5.72 -11.85 -6.40
CA LEU A 37 -6.01 -11.86 -7.83
C LEU A 37 -4.79 -11.61 -8.72
N PHE A 38 -3.89 -10.72 -8.29
CA PHE A 38 -2.82 -10.18 -9.14
C PHE A 38 -1.44 -10.32 -8.52
N GLY A 39 -1.35 -10.67 -7.23
CA GLY A 39 -0.11 -10.57 -6.47
C GLY A 39 0.36 -9.12 -6.29
N MET A 40 1.63 -8.95 -5.90
CA MET A 40 2.23 -7.63 -5.66
C MET A 40 3.28 -7.22 -6.71
N GLN A 41 3.64 -8.14 -7.61
CA GLN A 41 4.79 -8.00 -8.52
C GLN A 41 4.73 -6.72 -9.37
N ALA A 42 3.56 -6.39 -9.90
CA ALA A 42 3.37 -5.18 -10.71
C ALA A 42 3.68 -3.91 -9.90
N MET A 43 3.15 -3.82 -8.68
CA MET A 43 3.37 -2.67 -7.79
C MET A 43 4.84 -2.57 -7.35
N THR A 44 5.47 -3.68 -6.96
CA THR A 44 6.89 -3.67 -6.60
C THR A 44 7.75 -3.29 -7.79
N ALA A 45 7.51 -3.84 -8.98
CA ALA A 45 8.26 -3.48 -10.18
C ALA A 45 8.17 -1.98 -10.51
N LEU A 46 6.98 -1.37 -10.38
CA LEU A 46 6.81 0.06 -10.58
C LEU A 46 7.58 0.91 -9.58
N PHE A 47 7.64 0.49 -8.31
CA PHE A 47 8.41 1.20 -7.28
C PHE A 47 9.92 0.98 -7.39
N THR A 48 10.37 -0.23 -7.72
CA THR A 48 11.80 -0.52 -7.95
C THR A 48 12.37 0.26 -9.13
N ALA A 49 11.53 0.66 -10.08
CA ALA A 49 11.93 1.54 -11.19
C ALA A 49 12.12 3.01 -10.77
N VAL A 50 11.79 3.40 -9.54
CA VAL A 50 11.99 4.75 -9.01
C VAL A 50 13.36 4.84 -8.35
N ASP A 51 14.24 5.68 -8.93
CA ASP A 51 15.61 5.83 -8.43
C ASP A 51 15.67 6.34 -6.99
N GLY A 52 16.50 5.68 -6.16
CA GLY A 52 16.79 6.10 -4.79
C GLY A 52 15.67 5.83 -3.77
N LEU A 53 14.67 5.03 -4.14
CA LEU A 53 13.54 4.70 -3.29
C LEU A 53 13.76 3.38 -2.53
N ASP A 54 13.78 3.42 -1.20
CA ASP A 54 13.74 2.23 -0.35
C ASP A 54 12.29 1.76 -0.19
N VAL A 55 11.96 0.60 -0.74
CA VAL A 55 10.60 0.05 -0.73
C VAL A 55 10.59 -1.35 -0.16
N GLU A 56 9.67 -1.56 0.79
CA GLU A 56 9.42 -2.86 1.38
C GLU A 56 7.90 -3.14 1.41
N VAL A 57 7.52 -4.35 1.01
CA VAL A 57 6.15 -4.85 1.17
C VAL A 57 6.03 -5.48 2.54
N ILE A 58 5.03 -5.03 3.31
CA ILE A 58 4.73 -5.59 4.62
C ILE A 58 4.07 -6.95 4.42
N GLU A 59 4.73 -7.98 4.95
CA GLU A 59 4.25 -9.37 4.96
C GLU A 59 3.12 -9.57 6.00
N ALA A 60 1.98 -8.94 5.74
CA ALA A 60 0.78 -9.01 6.55
C ALA A 60 -0.41 -9.58 5.76
N GLY A 61 -1.41 -10.11 6.48
CA GLY A 61 -2.66 -10.61 5.94
C GLY A 61 -3.63 -9.51 5.50
N CYS A 62 -4.89 -9.61 5.94
CA CYS A 62 -5.90 -8.56 5.75
C CYS A 62 -5.64 -7.39 6.72
N CYS A 63 -6.16 -6.20 6.41
CA CYS A 63 -6.21 -5.08 7.35
C CYS A 63 -7.33 -5.20 8.40
N GLY A 64 -8.17 -6.24 8.34
CA GLY A 64 -9.30 -6.42 9.26
C GLY A 64 -10.62 -5.80 8.79
N MET A 65 -10.59 -4.79 7.91
CA MET A 65 -11.81 -4.06 7.56
C MET A 65 -12.78 -4.75 6.60
N ALA A 66 -12.28 -5.49 5.59
CA ALA A 66 -13.06 -6.22 4.59
C ALA A 66 -14.37 -5.51 4.13
N GLY A 67 -14.29 -4.24 3.73
CA GLY A 67 -15.47 -3.42 3.44
C GLY A 67 -16.00 -2.69 4.68
N SER A 68 -17.27 -2.93 5.04
CA SER A 68 -17.90 -2.42 6.26
C SER A 68 -17.69 -3.29 7.49
N PHE A 69 -17.19 -4.52 7.31
CA PHE A 69 -17.07 -5.52 8.38
C PHE A 69 -16.40 -4.94 9.63
N GLY A 70 -15.28 -4.21 9.48
CA GLY A 70 -14.61 -3.63 10.64
C GLY A 70 -15.31 -2.45 11.32
N TYR A 71 -16.38 -1.90 10.74
CA TYR A 71 -17.23 -0.88 11.36
C TYR A 71 -18.44 -1.47 12.08
N GLU A 72 -18.75 -2.75 11.86
CA GLU A 72 -19.87 -3.42 12.52
C GLU A 72 -19.50 -3.66 14.00
N GLN A 73 -20.41 -3.32 14.91
CA GLN A 73 -20.14 -3.34 16.36
C GLN A 73 -19.69 -4.74 16.82
N GLU A 74 -20.30 -5.77 16.25
CA GLU A 74 -20.03 -7.18 16.53
C GLU A 74 -18.66 -7.64 16.02
N HIS A 75 -18.10 -6.95 15.03
CA HIS A 75 -16.88 -7.32 14.34
C HIS A 75 -15.70 -6.39 14.60
N TYR A 76 -15.93 -5.23 15.23
CA TYR A 76 -14.90 -4.23 15.50
C TYR A 76 -13.67 -4.81 16.21
N GLU A 77 -13.87 -5.53 17.32
CA GLU A 77 -12.76 -6.14 18.06
C GLU A 77 -12.01 -7.19 17.22
N LEU A 78 -12.72 -7.94 16.39
CA LEU A 78 -12.12 -8.95 15.53
C LEU A 78 -11.33 -8.30 14.38
N SER A 79 -11.85 -7.23 13.77
CA SER A 79 -11.14 -6.41 12.78
C SER A 79 -9.81 -5.90 13.34
N LEU A 80 -9.83 -5.34 14.55
CA LEU A 80 -8.62 -4.90 15.23
C LEU A 80 -7.64 -6.06 15.49
N LYS A 81 -8.11 -7.22 15.98
CA LYS A 81 -7.27 -8.41 16.18
C LYS A 81 -6.61 -8.88 14.88
N ILE A 82 -7.33 -8.86 13.76
CA ILE A 82 -6.77 -9.20 12.43
C ILE A 82 -5.68 -8.20 12.04
N ALA A 83 -5.90 -6.91 12.26
CA ALA A 83 -4.92 -5.88 11.96
C ALA A 83 -3.66 -5.99 12.86
N GLU A 84 -3.85 -6.32 14.14
CA GLU A 84 -2.78 -6.50 15.13
C GLU A 84 -1.93 -7.75 14.91
N ASP A 85 -2.41 -8.74 14.14
CA ASP A 85 -1.64 -9.97 13.89
C ASP A 85 -0.27 -9.66 13.27
N ARG A 86 -0.23 -8.81 12.24
CA ARG A 86 1.01 -8.44 11.54
C ARG A 86 1.07 -7.02 11.00
N LEU A 87 -0.06 -6.44 10.60
CA LEU A 87 -0.06 -5.15 9.92
C LEU A 87 0.30 -4.01 10.87
N LEU A 88 -0.43 -3.86 11.98
CA LEU A 88 -0.23 -2.76 12.91
C LEU A 88 1.15 -2.80 13.60
N PRO A 89 1.67 -3.97 14.06
CA PRO A 89 3.04 -4.06 14.57
C PRO A 89 4.09 -3.57 13.57
N ALA A 90 4.06 -4.07 12.33
CA ALA A 90 5.01 -3.65 11.30
C ALA A 90 4.94 -2.15 10.99
N LEU A 91 3.74 -1.56 11.01
CA LEU A 91 3.55 -0.13 10.81
C LEU A 91 3.98 0.73 12.00
N ARG A 92 4.02 0.20 13.22
CA ARG A 92 4.58 0.89 14.39
C ARG A 92 6.11 0.86 14.38
N GLU A 93 6.70 -0.22 13.87
CA GLU A 93 8.16 -0.43 13.82
C GLU A 93 8.83 0.22 12.59
N ARG A 94 8.04 0.74 11.65
CA ARG A 94 8.56 1.39 10.44
C ARG A 94 9.50 2.57 10.77
N PRO A 95 10.43 2.94 9.86
CA PRO A 95 11.19 4.17 9.98
C PRO A 95 10.27 5.40 10.13
N PRO A 96 10.60 6.39 11.00
CA PRO A 96 9.72 7.53 11.26
C PRO A 96 9.31 8.32 10.01
N ASP A 97 10.20 8.43 9.03
CA ASP A 97 10.06 9.14 7.76
C ASP A 97 9.48 8.27 6.62
N ALA A 98 9.24 6.98 6.87
CA ALA A 98 8.65 6.08 5.89
C ALA A 98 7.19 6.44 5.61
N ALA A 99 6.87 6.67 4.33
CA ALA A 99 5.49 6.79 3.89
C ALA A 99 4.81 5.42 3.85
N ILE A 100 3.55 5.36 4.27
CA ILE A 100 2.74 4.14 4.22
C ILE A 100 1.90 4.19 2.93
N VAL A 101 1.99 3.15 2.12
CA VAL A 101 1.20 3.01 0.89
C VAL A 101 0.22 1.85 1.02
N ALA A 102 -1.07 2.12 0.81
CA ALA A 102 -2.13 1.13 0.75
C ALA A 102 -3.19 1.56 -0.27
N SER A 103 -3.33 0.83 -1.38
CA SER A 103 -4.30 1.19 -2.44
C SER A 103 -5.76 0.90 -2.05
N GLY A 104 -6.00 0.03 -1.06
CA GLY A 104 -7.34 -0.23 -0.54
C GLY A 104 -7.90 0.92 0.30
N PHE A 105 -9.11 1.40 -0.02
CA PHE A 105 -9.79 2.45 0.76
C PHE A 105 -9.97 2.05 2.23
N SER A 106 -10.51 0.87 2.50
CA SER A 106 -10.72 0.38 3.86
C SER A 106 -9.41 0.15 4.61
N CYS A 107 -8.34 -0.31 3.93
CA CYS A 107 -7.01 -0.42 4.52
C CYS A 107 -6.49 0.93 5.03
N ARG A 108 -6.66 2.00 4.24
CA ARG A 108 -6.22 3.35 4.65
C ARG A 108 -7.00 3.85 5.86
N HIS A 109 -8.29 3.54 5.97
CA HIS A 109 -9.10 3.90 7.13
C HIS A 109 -8.66 3.13 8.37
N GLN A 110 -8.46 1.81 8.29
CA GLN A 110 -7.94 1.04 9.42
C GLN A 110 -6.63 1.64 9.96
N ILE A 111 -5.70 1.96 9.05
CA ILE A 111 -4.40 2.51 9.43
C ILE A 111 -4.57 3.89 10.07
N ALA A 112 -5.47 4.73 9.54
CA ALA A 112 -5.77 6.04 10.09
C ALA A 112 -6.42 5.93 11.48
N ASP A 113 -7.42 5.07 11.64
CA ASP A 113 -8.17 4.93 12.89
C ASP A 113 -7.33 4.27 13.99
N ALA A 114 -6.50 3.27 13.64
CA ALA A 114 -5.69 2.54 14.61
C ALA A 114 -4.38 3.22 14.99
N LEU A 115 -3.75 3.98 14.08
CA LEU A 115 -2.42 4.58 14.30
C LEU A 115 -2.42 6.12 14.25
N GLY A 116 -3.51 6.76 13.82
CA GLY A 116 -3.55 8.20 13.60
C GLY A 116 -2.70 8.66 12.41
N VAL A 117 -2.32 7.75 11.51
CA VAL A 117 -1.42 8.05 10.38
C VAL A 117 -2.18 7.91 9.06
N ARG A 118 -2.03 8.90 8.17
CA ARG A 118 -2.57 8.83 6.81
C ARG A 118 -1.69 7.94 5.93
N ALA A 119 -2.21 6.78 5.54
CA ALA A 119 -1.66 6.03 4.42
C ALA A 119 -2.06 6.67 3.08
N LEU A 120 -1.19 6.54 2.08
CA LEU A 120 -1.37 7.04 0.72
C LEU A 120 -1.87 5.94 -0.22
N HIS A 121 -2.71 6.30 -1.18
CA HIS A 121 -2.89 5.47 -2.36
C HIS A 121 -1.59 5.47 -3.20
N PHE A 122 -1.29 4.37 -3.91
CA PHE A 122 -0.09 4.26 -4.76
C PHE A 122 0.15 5.51 -5.63
N VAL A 123 -0.88 5.96 -6.35
CA VAL A 123 -0.81 7.13 -7.25
C VAL A 123 -0.59 8.47 -6.54
N GLU A 124 -0.82 8.56 -5.23
CA GLU A 124 -0.49 9.76 -4.43
C GLU A 124 1.00 9.78 -4.03
N SER A 125 1.65 8.62 -4.00
CA SER A 125 3.05 8.46 -3.55
C SER A 125 4.09 8.65 -4.66
N VAL A 126 3.65 8.80 -5.91
CA VAL A 126 4.51 8.97 -7.09
C VAL A 126 4.04 10.13 -7.96
N ARG A 127 4.95 10.66 -8.79
CA ARG A 127 4.69 11.71 -9.79
C ARG A 127 5.44 11.37 -11.07
N HIS A 128 4.99 11.92 -12.19
CA HIS A 128 5.75 11.80 -13.44
C HIS A 128 6.98 12.72 -13.41
N ALA A 129 8.14 12.19 -13.77
CA ALA A 129 9.38 12.96 -13.91
C ALA A 129 9.37 13.71 -15.25
N GLY A 130 8.75 14.89 -15.27
CA GLY A 130 8.61 15.70 -16.48
C GLY A 130 7.83 17.00 -16.37
N ARG A 131 7.38 17.38 -15.17
CA ARG A 131 6.80 18.69 -14.85
C ARG A 131 7.24 19.14 -13.48
#